data_AF-A0A7N5KD19-F1
#
_entry.id   AF-A0A7N5KD19-F1
#
_cell.length_a   1.000
_cell.length_b   1.000
_cell.length_c   1.000
_cell.angle_alpha   90.00
_cell.angle_beta   90.00
_cell.angle_gamma   90.00
#
_symmetry.space_group_name_H-M   'P 1'
#
loop_
_entity.id
_entity.type
_entity.pdbx_description
1 polymer ?
#
loop_
_entity_poly.entity_id
_entity_poly.type
_entity_poly.pdbx_seq_one_letter_code
_entity_poly.pdbx_strand_id
1 'polypeptide(L)'
;MGRLVPPAPGPGPRPHLVITEQPKQRGMRFRYECEGRSAGSILGESSTEASKTLPAIEVRPGMGCRASPPPRFARCCFSCSLWWLLLLSLLLLER
;
A
#
# COMPACT_ATOMS: atom_id res chain seq x y z
N MET A 1 -47.25 -5.28 -0.67
CA MET A 1 -46.08 -4.66 -0.05
C MET A 1 -45.01 -4.43 -1.11
N GLY A 2 -44.98 -3.24 -1.71
CA GLY A 2 -43.95 -2.86 -2.68
C GLY A 2 -42.77 -2.22 -1.94
N ARG A 3 -41.57 -2.77 -2.11
CA ARG A 3 -40.35 -2.23 -1.50
C ARG A 3 -39.94 -0.98 -2.27
N LEU A 4 -40.05 0.21 -1.66
CA LEU A 4 -39.57 1.46 -2.24
C LEU A 4 -38.06 1.32 -2.48
N VAL A 5 -37.65 1.36 -3.76
CA VAL A 5 -36.24 1.44 -4.14
C VAL A 5 -35.76 2.84 -3.74
N PRO A 6 -34.74 2.97 -2.88
CA PRO A 6 -34.21 4.29 -2.55
C PRO A 6 -33.66 4.95 -3.82
N PRO A 7 -33.81 6.28 -3.97
CA PRO A 7 -33.32 6.99 -5.14
C PRO A 7 -31.83 6.72 -5.30
N ALA A 8 -31.42 6.44 -6.54
CA ALA A 8 -30.00 6.26 -6.87
C ALA A 8 -29.24 7.49 -6.36
N PRO A 9 -28.08 7.32 -5.69
CA PRO A 9 -27.26 8.46 -5.32
C PRO A 9 -26.99 9.25 -6.59
N GLY A 10 -27.25 10.57 -6.55
CA GLY A 10 -26.92 11.47 -7.64
C GLY A 10 -25.42 11.38 -7.99
N PRO A 11 -24.93 12.12 -9.00
CA PRO A 11 -23.51 12.16 -9.34
C PRO A 11 -22.70 12.83 -8.20
N GLY A 12 -22.54 12.11 -7.09
CA GLY A 12 -21.67 12.45 -6.00
C GLY A 12 -20.22 12.28 -6.44
N PRO A 13 -19.27 12.91 -5.74
CA PRO A 13 -17.87 12.80 -6.06
C PRO A 13 -17.46 11.34 -6.11
N ARG A 14 -16.75 10.95 -7.17
CA ARG A 14 -16.21 9.61 -7.34
C ARG A 14 -15.16 9.34 -6.26
N PRO A 15 -15.00 8.09 -5.81
CA PRO A 15 -13.89 7.74 -4.94
C PRO A 15 -12.59 8.13 -5.62
N HIS A 16 -11.69 8.75 -4.89
CA HIS A 16 -10.39 9.17 -5.40
C HIS A 16 -9.30 8.91 -4.37
N LEU A 17 -8.08 8.83 -4.88
CA LEU A 17 -6.88 8.65 -4.06
C LEU A 17 -6.23 10.01 -3.83
N VAL A 18 -5.72 10.20 -2.62
CA VAL A 18 -4.91 11.35 -2.25
C VAL A 18 -3.60 10.86 -1.70
N ILE A 19 -2.50 11.37 -2.22
CA ILE A 19 -1.18 11.11 -1.64
C ILE A 19 -1.03 12.03 -0.43
N THR A 20 -0.94 11.44 0.76
CA THR A 20 -0.82 12.17 2.03
C THR A 20 0.64 12.38 2.43
N GLU A 21 1.54 11.53 1.96
CA GLU A 21 3.00 11.67 2.13
C GLU A 21 3.68 11.25 0.83
N GLN A 22 4.36 12.21 0.19
CA GLN A 22 5.09 11.96 -1.05
C GLN A 22 6.35 11.12 -0.79
N PRO A 23 6.81 10.32 -1.77
CA PRO A 23 8.11 9.68 -1.68
C PRO A 23 9.24 10.71 -1.75
N LYS A 24 10.31 10.46 -0.99
CA LYS A 24 11.50 11.31 -1.01
C LYS A 24 12.14 11.31 -2.39
N GLN A 25 12.34 12.50 -2.96
CA GLN A 25 12.79 12.65 -4.35
C GLN A 25 14.22 12.09 -4.59
N ARG A 26 15.08 12.10 -3.56
CA ARG A 26 16.50 11.72 -3.66
C ARG A 26 16.94 10.95 -2.42
N GLY A 27 18.06 10.25 -2.55
CA GLY A 27 18.69 9.51 -1.44
C GLY A 27 18.42 8.00 -1.43
N MET A 28 17.64 7.50 -2.39
CA MET A 28 17.48 6.07 -2.64
C MET A 28 18.21 5.68 -3.93
N ARG A 29 18.73 4.45 -4.00
CA ARG A 29 19.28 3.87 -5.25
C ARG A 29 18.42 2.69 -5.70
N PHE A 30 18.19 2.59 -7.01
CA PHE A 30 17.74 1.34 -7.59
C PHE A 30 18.84 0.29 -7.51
N ARG A 31 18.45 -0.97 -7.35
CA ARG A 31 19.36 -2.09 -7.14
C ARG A 31 19.07 -3.19 -8.15
N TYR A 32 20.12 -3.87 -8.59
CA TYR A 32 19.99 -5.04 -9.44
C TYR A 32 19.65 -6.27 -8.62
N GLU A 33 18.94 -7.21 -9.25
CA GLU A 33 18.58 -8.49 -8.63
C GLU A 33 19.82 -9.30 -8.22
N CYS A 34 20.91 -9.22 -8.99
CA CYS A 34 22.16 -9.94 -8.72
C CYS A 34 22.94 -9.46 -7.48
N GLU A 35 22.56 -8.34 -6.85
CA GLU A 35 23.19 -7.86 -5.61
C GLU A 35 22.87 -8.74 -4.39
N GLY A 36 21.88 -9.64 -4.49
CA GLY A 36 21.58 -10.63 -3.46
C GLY A 36 21.10 -10.06 -2.12
N ARG A 37 20.66 -8.79 -2.08
CA ARG A 37 20.12 -8.11 -0.89
C ARG A 37 18.81 -7.44 -1.22
N SER A 38 17.81 -7.59 -0.35
CA SER A 38 16.54 -6.86 -0.48
C SER A 38 16.79 -5.35 -0.48
N ALA A 39 16.09 -4.63 -1.36
CA ALA A 39 16.12 -3.18 -1.35
C ALA A 39 15.49 -2.65 -0.05
N GLY A 40 16.08 -1.59 0.53
CA GLY A 40 15.46 -0.87 1.64
C GLY A 40 14.18 -0.16 1.20
N SER A 41 13.32 0.20 2.16
CA SER A 41 12.07 0.93 1.87
C SER A 41 12.34 2.36 1.39
N ILE A 42 11.55 2.83 0.42
CA ILE A 42 11.53 4.24 0.01
C ILE A 42 10.97 5.06 1.17
N LEU A 43 11.63 6.16 1.50
CA LEU A 43 11.24 7.06 2.58
C LEU A 43 10.22 8.10 2.11
N GLY A 44 9.47 8.66 3.06
CA GLY A 44 8.63 9.83 2.84
C GLY A 44 9.45 11.11 2.68
N GLU A 45 8.87 12.11 2.04
CA GLU A 45 9.45 13.43 1.83
C GLU A 45 9.80 14.13 3.15
N SER A 46 8.95 13.99 4.17
CA SER A 46 9.16 14.53 5.52
C SER A 46 10.18 13.75 6.35
N SER A 47 10.73 12.64 5.83
CA SER A 47 11.66 11.81 6.58
C SER A 47 12.97 12.55 6.86
N THR A 48 13.34 12.58 8.14
CA THR A 48 14.62 13.08 8.65
C THR A 48 15.50 11.94 9.14
N GLU A 49 16.72 12.25 9.57
CA GLU A 49 17.63 11.25 10.16
C GLU A 49 17.10 10.71 11.50
N ALA A 50 16.47 11.59 12.30
CA ALA A 50 15.90 11.23 13.60
C ALA A 50 14.51 10.58 13.51
N SER A 51 13.71 10.92 12.48
CA SER A 51 12.35 10.41 12.30
C SER A 51 12.12 9.95 10.87
N LYS A 52 11.93 8.64 10.69
CA LYS A 52 11.69 8.03 9.39
C LYS A 52 10.21 7.91 9.11
N THR A 53 9.76 8.54 8.03
CA THR A 53 8.41 8.40 7.49
C THR A 53 8.43 7.57 6.21
N LEU A 54 7.27 7.05 5.81
CA LEU A 54 7.10 6.24 4.61
C LEU A 54 6.05 6.90 3.70
N PRO A 55 6.13 6.68 2.37
CA PRO A 55 5.10 7.15 1.46
C PRO A 55 3.72 6.64 1.87
N ALA A 56 2.72 7.52 1.83
CA ALA A 56 1.38 7.23 2.31
C ALA A 56 0.31 7.79 1.37
N ILE A 57 -0.77 7.04 1.23
CA ILE A 57 -1.95 7.41 0.44
C ILE A 57 -3.21 7.19 1.28
N GLU A 58 -4.26 7.92 0.92
CA GLU A 58 -5.58 7.81 1.52
C GLU A 58 -6.63 7.61 0.41
N VAL A 59 -7.55 6.68 0.62
CA VAL A 59 -8.72 6.49 -0.25
C VAL A 59 -9.87 7.33 0.29
N ARG A 60 -10.28 8.36 -0.45
CA ARG A 60 -11.43 9.18 -0.07
C ARG A 60 -12.71 8.58 -0.67
N PRO A 61 -13.65 8.10 0.15
CA PRO A 61 -14.85 7.44 -0.36
C PRO A 61 -15.74 8.46 -1.08
N GLY A 62 -16.19 8.06 -2.26
CA GLY A 62 -17.22 8.80 -2.99
C GLY A 62 -18.60 8.54 -2.41
N MET A 63 -19.49 9.53 -2.49
CA MET A 63 -20.89 9.44 -2.05
C MET A 63 -21.65 8.53 -3.03
N GLY A 64 -21.49 7.20 -2.89
CA GLY A 64 -22.06 6.22 -3.82
C GLY A 64 -21.41 4.84 -3.77
N CYS A 65 -20.22 4.72 -3.18
CA CYS A 65 -19.57 3.43 -2.97
C CYS A 65 -20.10 2.82 -1.67
N ARG A 66 -21.03 1.85 -1.75
CA ARG A 66 -21.38 1.02 -0.61
C ARG A 66 -20.09 0.42 -0.03
N ALA A 67 -19.89 0.65 1.26
CA ALA A 67 -18.75 0.24 2.07
C ALA A 67 -18.18 -1.13 1.66
N SER A 68 -17.17 -1.13 0.80
CA SER A 68 -16.11 -2.12 0.96
C SER A 68 -15.31 -1.67 2.19
N PRO A 69 -14.92 -2.59 3.09
CA PRO A 69 -14.03 -2.22 4.20
C PRO A 69 -12.81 -1.50 3.60
N PRO A 70 -12.35 -0.38 4.21
CA PRO A 70 -11.18 0.32 3.70
C PRO A 70 -10.06 -0.72 3.56
N PRO A 71 -9.29 -0.71 2.45
CA PRO A 71 -8.12 -1.55 2.36
C PRO A 71 -7.27 -1.18 3.56
N ARG A 72 -7.24 -2.07 4.58
CA ARG A 72 -6.41 -1.90 5.76
C ARG A 72 -5.02 -1.71 5.19
N PHE A 73 -4.51 -0.49 5.36
CA PHE A 73 -3.23 -0.01 4.90
C PHE A 73 -2.35 -1.20 4.55
N ALA A 74 -2.13 -1.40 3.25
CA ALA A 74 -0.97 -2.15 2.82
C ALA A 74 0.22 -1.32 3.30
N ARG A 75 0.56 -1.47 4.59
CA ARG A 75 1.92 -1.38 5.05
C ARG A 75 2.63 -2.30 4.08
N CYS A 76 3.22 -1.72 3.04
CA CYS A 76 4.26 -2.35 2.28
C CYS A 76 5.42 -2.55 3.26
N CYS A 77 5.24 -3.49 4.18
CA CYS A 77 6.32 -4.24 4.76
C CYS A 77 6.89 -5.03 3.59
N PHE A 78 7.76 -4.38 2.82
CA PHE A 78 8.82 -5.04 2.05
C PHE A 78 9.82 -5.70 3.02
N SER A 79 9.31 -6.44 4.02
CA SER A 79 10.13 -7.38 4.77
C SER A 79 10.15 -8.65 3.93
N CYS A 80 11.09 -8.70 2.99
CA CYS A 80 11.45 -9.88 2.19
C CYS A 80 11.64 -11.17 3.03
N SER A 81 11.79 -11.06 4.35
CA SER A 81 12.18 -12.17 5.22
C SER A 81 11.15 -13.30 5.34
N LEU A 82 9.84 -13.02 5.32
CA LEU A 82 8.82 -14.05 5.56
C LEU A 82 8.47 -14.85 4.30
N TRP A 83 8.55 -14.24 3.12
CA TRP A 83 8.32 -14.94 1.85
C TRP A 83 9.52 -15.79 1.43
N TRP A 84 10.74 -15.36 1.75
CA TRP A 84 11.95 -16.15 1.53
C TRP A 84 11.99 -17.42 2.40
N LEU A 85 11.58 -17.32 3.67
CA LEU A 85 11.51 -18.49 4.56
C LEU A 85 10.42 -19.49 4.12
N LEU A 86 9.27 -19.01 3.65
CA LEU A 86 8.21 -19.89 3.15
C LEU A 86 8.64 -20.62 1.86
N LEU A 87 9.34 -19.91 0.96
CA LEU A 87 9.88 -20.50 -0.27
C LEU A 87 11.02 -21.48 0.03
N LEU A 88 11.90 -21.17 0.99
CA LEU A 88 12.98 -22.07 1.43
C LEU A 88 12.42 -23.32 2.11
N SER A 89 11.35 -23.21 2.91
CA SER A 89 10.65 -24.36 3.48
C SER A 89 9.98 -25.24 2.42
N LEU A 90 9.38 -24.66 1.38
CA LEU A 90 8.81 -25.43 0.27
C LEU A 90 9.91 -26.15 -0.54
N LEU A 91 11.03 -25.47 -0.79
CA LEU A 91 12.17 -26.05 -1.52
C LEU A 91 12.92 -27.14 -0.72
N LEU A 92 12.84 -27.11 0.62
CA LEU A 92 13.41 -28.12 1.53
C LEU A 92 12.46 -29.28 1.83
N LEU A 93 11.15 -29.13 1.58
CA LEU A 93 10.15 -30.21 1.75
C LEU A 93 9.98 -31.07 0.49
N GLU A 94 10.54 -30.62 -0.64
CA GLU A 94 10.65 -31.37 -1.91
C GLU A 94 12.02 -32.06 -2.06
N ARG A 95 12.71 -32.31 -0.94
CA ARG A 95 13.90 -33.15 -0.81
C ARG A 95 13.71 -34.18 0.29
#